data_AF-A0A8D5U6Q8-F1
#
_entry.id   AF-A0A8D5U6Q8-F1
#
_cell.length_a   1.000
_cell.length_b   1.000
_cell.length_c   1.000
_cell.angle_alpha   90.00
_cell.angle_beta   90.00
_cell.angle_gamma   90.00
#
_symmetry.space_group_name_H-M   'P 1'
#
loop_
_entity.id
_entity.type
_entity.pdbx_description
1 polymer ?
#
loop_
_entity_poly.entity_id
_entity_poly.type
_entity_poly.pdbx_seq_one_letter_code
_entity_poly.pdbx_strand_id
1 'polypeptide(L)'
;MSYFTIKAKEAALVENRIIRVILSDSTFSIYVFLGKNKDYIMSENYCSCPDFYYRVLLRPKKRNIDRLTRPTSRCYHLQALQLALAKDKIRNIVVDFTTLRELIFEIYTMDKSFILRKLVTK
;
A
#
# COMPACT_ATOMS: atom_id res chain seq x y z
N MET A 1 32.42 4.29 -8.10
CA MET A 1 30.98 4.08 -8.38
C MET A 1 30.41 3.15 -7.33
N SER A 2 29.83 3.69 -6.25
CA SER A 2 29.21 2.85 -5.21
C SER A 2 27.82 2.41 -5.69
N TYR A 3 27.60 1.10 -5.69
CA TYR A 3 26.28 0.51 -5.86
C TYR A 3 25.43 0.86 -4.63
N PHE A 4 24.60 1.89 -4.72
CA PHE A 4 23.56 2.11 -3.72
C PHE A 4 22.49 1.01 -3.90
N THR A 5 22.49 0.01 -3.02
CA THR A 5 21.31 -0.84 -2.81
C THR A 5 20.16 0.04 -2.32
N ILE A 6 19.33 0.50 -3.24
CA ILE A 6 18.11 1.26 -2.93
C ILE A 6 17.25 0.38 -2.02
N LYS A 7 16.88 0.87 -0.83
CA LYS A 7 16.00 0.12 0.07
C LYS A 7 14.63 -0.05 -0.61
N ALA A 8 13.98 -1.20 -0.45
CA ALA A 8 12.73 -1.53 -1.16
C ALA A 8 11.63 -0.45 -1.07
N LYS A 9 11.57 0.29 0.06
CA LYS A 9 10.66 1.43 0.26
C LYS A 9 10.97 2.65 -0.63
N GLU A 10 12.25 2.94 -0.88
CA GLU A 10 12.70 4.04 -1.72
C GLU A 10 12.48 3.71 -3.19
N ALA A 11 12.73 2.45 -3.58
CA ALA A 11 12.41 1.97 -4.92
C ALA A 11 10.91 2.08 -5.23
N ALA A 12 10.04 1.76 -4.25
CA ALA A 12 8.60 1.91 -4.40
C ALA A 12 8.15 3.35 -4.64
N LEU A 13 8.86 4.32 -4.07
CA LEU A 13 8.59 5.74 -4.26
C LEU A 13 9.04 6.22 -5.65
N VAL A 14 10.23 5.80 -6.09
CA VAL A 14 10.75 6.13 -7.43
C VAL A 14 9.83 5.57 -8.52
N GLU A 15 9.30 4.37 -8.31
CA GLU A 15 8.40 3.68 -9.24
C GLU A 15 6.91 4.11 -9.09
N ASN A 16 6.59 5.13 -8.28
CA ASN A 16 5.22 5.61 -8.05
C ASN A 16 4.20 4.51 -7.69
N ARG A 17 4.61 3.54 -6.85
CA ARG A 17 3.79 2.36 -6.51
C ARG A 17 2.78 2.59 -5.39
N ILE A 18 2.60 3.82 -4.93
CA ILE A 18 1.62 4.19 -3.91
C ILE A 18 0.48 4.95 -4.58
N ILE A 19 -0.66 4.27 -4.74
CA ILE A 19 -1.85 4.83 -5.36
C ILE A 19 -2.88 5.11 -4.27
N ARG A 20 -3.51 6.28 -4.30
CA ARG A 20 -4.70 6.58 -3.51
C ARG A 20 -5.91 6.53 -4.42
N VAL A 21 -6.83 5.64 -4.10
CA VAL A 21 -8.10 5.46 -4.81
C VAL A 21 -9.17 6.20 -4.03
N ILE A 22 -9.75 7.23 -4.64
CA ILE A 22 -10.75 8.12 -4.04
C ILE A 22 -12.10 7.82 -4.68
N LEU A 23 -13.12 7.61 -3.85
CA LEU A 23 -14.49 7.41 -4.33
C LEU A 23 -15.09 8.78 -4.72
N SER A 24 -15.60 8.92 -5.94
CA SER A 24 -16.10 10.18 -6.52
C SER A 24 -17.05 10.96 -5.63
N ASP A 25 -17.97 10.26 -4.97
CA ASP A 25 -19.11 10.86 -4.28
C ASP A 25 -18.95 10.85 -2.75
N SER A 26 -17.72 10.71 -2.24
CA SER A 26 -17.47 10.70 -0.81
C SER A 26 -16.03 11.10 -0.45
N THR A 27 -15.78 11.31 0.84
CA THR A 27 -14.42 11.46 1.38
C THR A 27 -13.70 10.13 1.57
N PHE A 28 -14.33 9.01 1.19
CA PHE A 28 -13.75 7.68 1.33
C PHE A 28 -12.58 7.51 0.36
N SER A 29 -11.46 7.03 0.89
CA SER A 29 -10.31 6.65 0.07
C SER A 29 -9.56 5.48 0.69
N ILE A 30 -8.93 4.69 -0.17
CA ILE A 30 -8.01 3.64 0.24
C ILE A 30 -6.66 3.87 -0.44
N TYR A 31 -5.60 3.32 0.15
CA TYR A 31 -4.31 3.24 -0.52
C TYR A 31 -4.13 1.84 -1.10
N VAL A 32 -3.48 1.75 -2.26
CA VAL A 32 -3.08 0.51 -2.88
C VAL A 32 -1.59 0.56 -3.18
N PHE A 33 -0.87 -0.44 -2.71
CA PHE A 33 0.50 -0.68 -3.12
C PHE A 33 0.47 -1.48 -4.42
N LEU A 34 0.90 -0.85 -5.51
CA LEU A 34 0.96 -1.50 -6.82
C LEU A 34 2.21 -2.38 -6.89
N GLY A 35 2.08 -3.68 -6.67
CA GLY A 35 3.23 -4.58 -6.68
C GLY A 35 3.52 -5.17 -8.06
N LYS A 36 4.73 -5.71 -8.21
CA LYS A 36 5.11 -6.48 -9.40
C LYS A 36 4.30 -7.78 -9.51
N ASN A 37 4.10 -8.46 -8.38
CA ASN A 37 3.45 -9.77 -8.30
C ASN A 37 2.11 -9.77 -7.57
N LYS A 38 1.93 -8.90 -6.58
CA LYS A 38 0.66 -8.76 -5.85
C LYS A 38 0.44 -7.32 -5.46
N ASP A 39 -0.79 -6.86 -5.51
CA ASP A 39 -1.21 -5.57 -4.99
C ASP A 39 -1.69 -5.73 -3.55
N TYR A 40 -1.54 -4.67 -2.77
CA TYR A 40 -1.93 -4.70 -1.35
C TYR A 40 -2.78 -3.48 -1.01
N ILE A 41 -3.95 -3.74 -0.43
CA ILE A 41 -4.80 -2.69 0.14
C ILE A 41 -4.17 -2.21 1.44
N MET A 42 -4.16 -0.90 1.62
CA MET A 42 -3.53 -0.24 2.76
C MET A 42 -4.40 0.89 3.31
N SER A 43 -4.22 1.12 4.61
CA SER A 43 -4.47 2.40 5.28
C SER A 43 -3.17 2.83 5.96
N GLU A 44 -3.16 3.98 6.65
CA GLU A 44 -1.95 4.45 7.35
C GLU A 44 -1.40 3.45 8.38
N ASN A 45 -2.28 2.59 8.91
CA ASN A 45 -1.98 1.65 9.99
C ASN A 45 -2.27 0.18 9.65
N TYR A 46 -2.66 -0.13 8.40
CA TYR A 46 -3.00 -1.47 7.95
C TYR A 46 -2.42 -1.75 6.57
N CYS A 47 -1.96 -2.99 6.35
CA CYS A 47 -1.62 -3.48 5.03
C CYS A 47 -2.07 -4.93 4.89
N SER A 48 -2.67 -5.28 3.77
CA SER A 48 -3.14 -6.65 3.51
C SER A 48 -2.03 -7.67 3.25
N CYS A 49 -0.75 -7.28 3.31
CA CYS A 49 0.34 -8.19 3.04
C CYS A 49 0.58 -9.23 4.17
N PRO A 50 1.06 -10.44 3.84
CA PRO A 50 1.34 -11.48 4.85
C PRO A 50 2.36 -11.05 5.92
N ASP A 51 3.35 -10.23 5.58
CA ASP A 51 4.36 -9.74 6.54
C ASP A 51 3.73 -8.85 7.62
N PHE A 52 2.72 -8.04 7.27
CA PHE A 52 1.95 -7.27 8.24
C PHE A 52 1.19 -8.20 9.18
N TYR A 53 0.46 -9.19 8.64
CA TYR A 53 -0.28 -10.18 9.43
C TYR A 53 0.65 -10.90 10.43
N TYR A 54 1.79 -11.39 9.96
CA TYR A 54 2.75 -12.09 10.81
C TYR A 54 3.31 -11.22 11.93
N ARG A 55 3.67 -9.97 11.64
CA ARG A 55 4.24 -9.04 12.63
C ARG A 55 3.21 -8.60 13.67
N VAL A 56 1.97 -8.37 13.25
CA VAL A 56 0.91 -7.85 14.13
C VAL A 56 0.29 -8.97 14.96
N LEU A 57 -0.11 -10.08 14.33
CA LEU A 57 -0.94 -11.11 14.96
C LEU A 57 -0.15 -12.30 15.51
N LEU A 58 0.94 -12.71 14.85
CA LEU A 58 1.64 -13.96 15.22
C LEU A 58 2.85 -13.78 16.13
N ARG A 59 3.42 -12.57 16.27
CA ARG A 59 4.59 -12.37 17.14
C ARG A 59 4.21 -12.35 18.64
N PRO A 60 4.73 -13.28 19.47
CA PRO A 60 4.41 -13.36 20.89
C PRO A 60 4.98 -12.17 21.68
N LYS A 61 4.22 -11.79 22.70
CA LYS A 61 4.40 -10.67 23.64
C LYS A 61 5.86 -10.37 24.03
N LYS A 62 6.37 -9.20 23.61
CA LYS A 62 7.05 -8.23 24.49
C LYS A 62 6.72 -6.82 23.98
N ARG A 63 5.86 -6.10 24.72
CA ARG A 63 5.37 -4.72 24.49
C ARG A 63 4.24 -4.60 23.46
N ASN A 64 3.00 -4.74 23.94
CA ASN A 64 1.77 -4.69 23.14
C ASN A 64 1.16 -3.28 22.98
N ILE A 65 1.81 -2.23 23.45
CA ILE A 65 1.25 -0.86 23.37
C ILE A 65 1.80 -0.05 22.18
N ASP A 66 3.00 -0.40 21.65
CA ASP A 66 3.67 0.40 20.59
C ASP A 66 3.80 -0.29 19.21
N ARG A 67 3.01 -1.34 18.90
CA ARG A 67 3.24 -2.13 17.67
C ARG A 67 2.84 -1.40 16.38
N LEU A 68 1.84 -0.52 16.45
CA LEU A 68 1.42 0.30 15.31
C LEU A 68 2.31 1.55 15.14
N THR A 69 2.93 2.02 16.22
CA THR A 69 3.71 3.27 16.29
C THR A 69 5.20 3.06 16.06
N ARG A 70 5.75 1.87 16.28
CA ARG A 70 7.17 1.60 16.00
C ARG A 70 7.45 1.44 14.50
N PRO A 71 8.41 2.19 13.93
CA PRO A 71 8.78 2.05 12.52
C PRO A 71 9.28 0.65 12.14
N THR A 72 9.91 -0.06 13.08
CA THR A 72 10.53 -1.37 12.86
C THR A 72 9.56 -2.55 12.85
N SER A 73 8.31 -2.35 13.29
CA SER A 73 7.23 -3.36 13.22
C SER A 73 6.36 -3.23 11.98
N ARG A 74 6.53 -2.18 11.17
CA ARG A 74 5.76 -1.97 9.94
C ARG A 74 6.36 -2.77 8.78
N CYS A 75 5.50 -3.40 7.98
CA CYS A 75 5.92 -3.97 6.71
C CYS A 75 6.48 -2.88 5.78
N TYR A 76 7.30 -3.27 4.81
CA TYR A 76 7.94 -2.29 3.92
C TYR A 76 6.93 -1.49 3.08
N HIS A 77 5.73 -2.03 2.83
CA HIS A 77 4.65 -1.32 2.12
C HIS A 77 4.15 -0.11 2.92
N LEU A 78 3.91 -0.28 4.23
CA LEU A 78 3.51 0.83 5.12
C LEU A 78 4.63 1.85 5.29
N GLN A 79 5.88 1.40 5.35
CA GLN A 79 7.03 2.31 5.35
C GLN A 79 7.10 3.13 4.06
N ALA A 80 6.78 2.53 2.92
CA ALA A 80 6.71 3.21 1.64
C ALA A 80 5.54 4.21 1.57
N LEU A 81 4.35 3.83 2.07
CA LEU A 81 3.19 4.73 2.18
C LEU A 81 3.51 5.95 3.03
N GLN A 82 4.11 5.77 4.21
CA GLN A 82 4.50 6.88 5.08
C GLN A 82 5.53 7.80 4.45
N LEU A 83 6.51 7.22 3.73
CA LEU A 83 7.47 8.01 2.99
C LEU A 83 6.82 8.78 1.84
N ALA A 84 5.83 8.19 1.16
CA ALA A 84 5.07 8.84 0.10
C ALA A 84 4.20 9.99 0.64
N LEU A 85 3.52 9.79 1.77
CA LEU A 85 2.76 10.83 2.46
C LEU A 85 3.67 11.99 2.88
N ALA A 86 4.80 11.68 3.53
CA ALA A 86 5.75 12.70 4.01
C ALA A 86 6.42 13.49 2.88
N LYS A 87 6.47 12.94 1.66
CA LYS A 87 7.10 13.57 0.49
C LYS A 87 6.08 14.06 -0.54
N ASP A 88 4.79 13.99 -0.24
CA ASP A 88 3.68 14.29 -1.15
C ASP A 88 3.81 13.61 -2.52
N LYS A 89 4.20 12.34 -2.52
CA LYS A 89 4.45 11.51 -3.71
C LYS A 89 3.44 10.38 -3.81
N ILE A 90 2.16 10.74 -3.81
CA ILE A 90 1.05 9.80 -3.94
C ILE A 90 0.33 10.07 -5.24
N ARG A 91 0.11 9.01 -6.02
CA ARG A 91 -0.71 9.12 -7.23
C ARG A 91 -2.18 8.96 -6.86
N ASN A 92 -2.97 10.00 -7.07
CA ASN A 92 -4.40 9.96 -6.83
C ASN A 92 -5.15 9.49 -8.08
N ILE A 93 -6.15 8.63 -7.90
CA ILE A 93 -7.14 8.30 -8.91
C ILE A 93 -8.53 8.44 -8.30
N VAL A 94 -9.48 8.97 -9.08
CA VAL A 94 -10.88 9.10 -8.67
C VAL A 94 -11.70 8.08 -9.46
N VAL A 95 -12.54 7.33 -8.77
CA VAL A 95 -13.34 6.24 -9.35
C VAL A 95 -14.75 6.22 -8.74
N ASP A 96 -15.70 5.64 -9.45
CA ASP A 96 -17.04 5.35 -8.91
C ASP A 96 -17.04 4.10 -8.00
N PHE A 97 -18.18 3.86 -7.35
CA PHE A 97 -18.34 2.73 -6.42
C PHE A 97 -18.17 1.36 -7.10
N THR A 98 -18.69 1.23 -8.32
CA THR A 98 -18.61 -0.02 -9.10
C THR A 98 -17.15 -0.37 -9.39
N THR A 99 -16.38 0.59 -9.90
CA THR A 99 -14.96 0.45 -10.21
C THR A 99 -14.14 0.17 -8.95
N LEU A 100 -14.42 0.87 -7.85
CA LEU A 100 -13.76 0.61 -6.56
C LEU A 100 -14.02 -0.81 -6.06
N ARG A 101 -15.27 -1.28 -6.15
CA ARG A 101 -15.64 -2.65 -5.77
C ARG A 101 -14.91 -3.69 -6.62
N GLU A 102 -14.88 -3.51 -7.93
CA GLU A 102 -14.19 -4.41 -8.85
C GLU A 102 -12.69 -4.44 -8.59
N LEU A 103 -12.06 -3.28 -8.39
CA LEU A 103 -10.65 -3.18 -8.02
C LEU A 103 -10.35 -3.98 -6.75
N ILE A 104 -11.14 -3.79 -5.69
CA ILE A 104 -10.96 -4.52 -4.43
C ILE A 104 -11.14 -6.03 -4.67
N PHE A 105 -12.17 -6.42 -5.44
CA PHE A 105 -12.45 -7.81 -5.75
C PHE A 105 -11.30 -8.48 -6.52
N GLU A 106 -10.75 -7.84 -7.55
CA GLU A 106 -9.59 -8.33 -8.30
C GLU A 106 -8.37 -8.50 -7.39
N ILE A 107 -8.07 -7.54 -6.51
CA ILE A 107 -6.93 -7.66 -5.58
C ILE A 107 -7.10 -8.87 -4.67
N TYR A 108 -8.30 -9.11 -4.13
CA TYR A 108 -8.53 -10.23 -3.23
C TYR A 108 -8.57 -11.59 -3.91
N THR A 109 -9.06 -11.67 -5.14
CA THR A 109 -9.29 -12.95 -5.83
C THR A 109 -8.19 -13.32 -6.81
N MET A 110 -7.48 -12.34 -7.36
CA MET A 110 -6.48 -12.50 -8.43
C MET A 110 -5.09 -11.99 -8.02
N ASP A 111 -4.91 -11.58 -6.76
CA ASP A 111 -3.72 -10.91 -6.21
C ASP A 111 -3.38 -9.55 -6.84
N LYS A 112 -4.00 -9.15 -7.95
CA LYS A 112 -3.67 -7.96 -8.73
C LYS A 112 -4.94 -7.35 -9.31
N SER A 113 -5.02 -6.02 -9.37
CA SER A 113 -6.05 -5.36 -10.17
C SER A 113 -5.55 -4.95 -11.55
N PHE A 114 -6.21 -5.47 -12.59
CA PHE A 114 -5.97 -5.08 -13.98
C PHE A 114 -6.64 -3.75 -14.29
N ILE A 115 -7.81 -3.50 -13.67
CA ILE A 115 -8.50 -2.21 -13.72
C ILE A 115 -7.57 -1.12 -13.21
N LEU A 116 -6.98 -1.30 -12.02
CA LEU A 116 -6.04 -0.34 -11.45
C LEU A 116 -4.86 -0.08 -12.38
N ARG A 117 -4.25 -1.13 -12.94
CA ARG A 117 -3.13 -0.99 -13.90
C ARG A 117 -3.52 -0.18 -15.11
N LYS A 118 -4.69 -0.45 -15.70
CA LYS A 118 -5.22 0.32 -16.83
C LYS A 118 -5.43 1.79 -16.48
N LEU A 119 -5.89 2.08 -15.26
CA LEU A 119 -6.09 3.45 -14.78
C LEU A 119 -4.76 4.19 -14.52
N VAL A 120 -3.70 3.49 -14.14
CA VAL A 120 -2.38 4.11 -13.86
C VAL A 120 -1.39 4.06 -15.03
N THR A 121 -1.65 3.32 -16.10
CA THR A 121 -0.79 3.33 -17.30
C THR A 121 -1.20 4.40 -18.31
N LYS A 122 -2.40 4.97 -18.17
CA LYS A 122 -2.74 6.24 -18.80
C LYS A 122 -1.95 7.39 -18.18
#